data_AF-A0A7M3ZHE5-F1
#
_entry.id   AF-A0A7M3ZHE5-F1
#
_cell.length_a   1.000
_cell.length_b   1.000
_cell.length_c   1.000
_cell.angle_alpha   90.00
_cell.angle_beta   90.00
_cell.angle_gamma   90.00
#
_symmetry.space_group_name_H-M   'P 1'
#
loop_
_entity.id
_entity.type
_entity.pdbx_description
1 polymer ?
#
loop_
_entity_poly.entity_id
_entity_poly.type
_entity_poly.pdbx_seq_one_letter_code
_entity_poly.pdbx_strand_id
1 'polypeptide(L)' 'AARALNASGQRDAASGNGMDLAVITAKDGFVPVEQSEIDAILKK' A
#
# COMPACT_ATOMS: atom_id res chain seq x y z
N ALA A 1 -0.73 5.78 5.80
CA ALA A 1 -0.23 5.84 4.41
C ALA A 1 -1.18 5.18 3.41
N ALA A 2 -1.47 3.88 3.53
CA ALA A 2 -2.32 3.12 2.58
C ALA A 2 -3.66 3.79 2.20
N ARG A 3 -4.46 4.26 3.18
CA ARG A 3 -5.73 4.97 2.90
C ARG A 3 -5.54 6.28 2.11
N ALA A 4 -4.46 7.01 2.40
CA ALA A 4 -4.17 8.28 1.73
C ALA A 4 -3.71 8.05 0.27
N LEU A 5 -2.91 7.01 0.03
CA LEU A 5 -2.45 6.64 -1.31
C LEU A 5 -3.60 6.08 -2.16
N ASN A 6 -4.48 5.25 -1.58
CA ASN A 6 -5.69 4.74 -2.26
C ASN A 6 -6.61 5.89 -2.71
N ALA A 7 -6.81 6.89 -1.86
CA ALA A 7 -7.60 8.08 -2.24
C ALA A 7 -6.94 8.95 -3.32
N SER A 8 -5.62 8.91 -3.44
CA SER A 8 -4.87 9.59 -4.51
C SER A 8 -4.98 8.83 -5.83
N GLY A 9 -4.77 7.51 -5.81
CA GLY A 9 -4.85 6.64 -7.00
C GLY A 9 -6.24 6.61 -7.63
N GLN A 10 -7.31 6.76 -6.84
CA GLN A 10 -8.69 6.85 -7.38
C GLN A 10 -8.96 8.13 -8.19
N ARG A 11 -8.17 9.18 -8.02
CA ARG A 11 -8.36 10.46 -8.72
C ARG A 11 -7.40 10.67 -9.88
N ASP A 12 -6.28 9.96 -9.88
CA ASP A 12 -5.26 10.04 -10.93
C ASP A 12 -5.13 8.70 -11.67
N ALA A 13 -5.79 8.61 -12.83
CA ALA A 13 -5.79 7.43 -13.70
C ALA A 13 -4.39 7.06 -14.23
N ALA A 14 -3.39 7.93 -14.10
CA ALA A 14 -2.01 7.65 -14.47
C ALA A 14 -1.25 6.82 -13.42
N SER A 15 -1.77 6.71 -12.19
CA SER A 15 -1.04 6.11 -11.08
C SER A 15 -1.15 4.58 -10.99
N GLY A 16 -2.10 3.98 -11.71
CA GLY A 16 -2.37 2.53 -11.63
C GLY A 16 -2.84 2.08 -10.24
N ASN A 17 -3.75 1.10 -10.18
CA ASN A 17 -4.23 0.58 -8.89
C ASN A 17 -3.26 -0.41 -8.22
N GLY A 18 -2.07 -0.64 -8.80
CA GLY A 18 -1.03 -1.48 -8.20
C GLY A 18 -0.28 -0.66 -7.14
N MET A 19 -0.44 -1.02 -5.87
CA MET A 19 0.21 -0.35 -4.75
C MET A 19 1.12 -1.33 -4.03
N ASP A 20 2.43 -1.16 -4.20
CA ASP A 20 3.41 -1.89 -3.40
C ASP A 20 3.64 -1.14 -2.08
N LEU A 21 3.55 -1.86 -0.96
CA LEU A 21 3.84 -1.34 0.38
C LEU A 21 4.97 -2.14 1.01
N ALA A 22 5.81 -1.45 1.78
CA ALA A 22 6.83 -2.07 2.62
C ALA A 22 6.86 -1.39 3.98
N VAL A 23 7.14 -2.17 5.02
CA VAL A 23 7.33 -1.66 6.38
C VAL A 23 8.81 -1.75 6.70
N ILE A 24 9.40 -0.62 7.07
CA ILE A 24 10.80 -0.55 7.49
C ILE A 24 10.85 -0.26 8.99
N THR A 25 11.42 -1.19 9.77
CA THR A 25 11.61 -0.99 11.22
C THR A 25 13.09 -1.14 11.59
N ALA A 26 13.50 -0.54 12.73
CA ALA A 26 14.87 -0.69 13.23
C ALA A 26 15.23 -2.14 13.60
N LYS A 27 14.21 -2.97 13.87
CA LYS A 27 14.38 -4.37 14.27
C LYS A 27 14.48 -5.30 13.06
N ASP A 28 13.57 -5.14 12.11
CA ASP A 28 13.34 -6.13 11.05
C ASP A 28 13.80 -5.61 9.67
N GLY A 29 14.30 -4.38 9.59
CA GLY A 29 14.77 -3.79 8.34
C GLY A 29 13.62 -3.63 7.34
N PHE A 30 13.91 -3.81 6.06
CA PHE A 30 12.91 -3.73 4.99
C PHE A 30 12.09 -5.02 4.92
N VAL A 31 10.77 -4.89 5.02
CA VAL A 31 9.82 -6.00 4.88
C VAL A 31 8.78 -5.64 3.82
N PRO A 32 8.73 -6.34 2.67
CA PRO A 32 7.68 -6.16 1.69
C PRO A 32 6.34 -6.66 2.25
N VAL A 33 5.27 -5.93 1.98
CA VAL A 33 3.90 -6.32 2.34
C VAL A 33 3.29 -7.03 1.15
N GLU A 34 2.76 -8.23 1.39
CA GLU A 34 2.09 -9.02 0.36
C GLU A 34 0.80 -8.33 -0.12
N GLN A 35 0.52 -8.42 -1.43
CA GLN A 35 -0.65 -7.78 -2.04
C GLN A 35 -1.97 -8.18 -1.36
N SER A 36 -2.07 -9.42 -0.87
CA SER A 36 -3.25 -9.93 -0.15
C SER A 36 -3.50 -9.21 1.18
N GLU A 37 -2.44 -8.79 1.88
CA GLU A 37 -2.54 -8.03 3.13
C GLU A 37 -2.93 -6.57 2.85
N ILE A 38 -2.39 -6.00 1.77
CA ILE A 38 -2.76 -4.66 1.28
C ILE A 38 -4.26 -4.61 0.96
N ASP A 39 -4.76 -5.57 0.20
CA ASP A 39 -6.17 -5.67 -0.17
C ASP A 39 -7.10 -5.82 1.05
N ALA A 40 -6.66 -6.57 2.06
CA ALA A 40 -7.41 -6.76 3.30
C ALA A 40 -7.53 -5.45 4.12
N ILE A 41 -6.48 -4.62 4.12
CA ILE A 41 -6.48 -3.30 4.78
C ILE A 41 -7.36 -2.30 4.02
N LEU A 42 -7.40 -2.38 2.69
CA LEU A 42 -8.16 -1.44 1.85
C LEU A 42 -9.67 -1.74 1.77
N LYS A 43 -10.10 -2.99 1.99
CA LYS A 43 -11.53 -3.39 2.01
C LYS A 43 -12.29 -3.00 3.30
N LYS A 44 -11.64 -2.35 4.26
CA LYS A 44 -12.17 -2.06 5.60
C LYS A 44 -12.29 -0.56 5.89
#